data_AF-A0A952N1R0-F1
#
_entry.id   AF-A0A952N1R0-F1
#
_cell.length_a   1.000
_cell.length_b   1.000
_cell.length_c   1.000
_cell.angle_alpha   90.00
_cell.angle_beta   90.00
_cell.angle_gamma   90.00
#
_symmetry.space_group_name_H-M   'P 1'
#
loop_
_entity.id
_entity.type
_entity.pdbx_description
1 polymer ?
#
loop_
_entity_poly.entity_id
_entity_poly.type
_entity_poly.pdbx_seq_one_letter_code
_entity_poly.pdbx_strand_id
1 'polypeptide(L)'
;MRLSIKELVFGLLIVCSFCKTKSQDVSQKITFQHQKTKIKELVLVNARDANRCEMGSIIQLISSCNPKVIGVNFLFIGDKNAYCDSILLESIKKADNVMLIEGFENGQHAKSESKFKEVSFLSALNGFLQNDSGKVDGYYSLIDHRGKWEVSFPFLLALQYDKSKSAELSSTLSPVKHPIKIYHELSEFEIFDNYIETTNCAIFENRIVLIGYLGPKYEDIFEVVASGKSGERVYGTVILANMLLDILMNVE
;
A
#
# COMPACT_ATOMS: atom_id res chain seq x y z
N MET A 1 44.40 32.48 13.93
CA MET A 1 44.71 32.94 12.56
C MET A 1 43.37 33.14 11.84
N ARG A 2 42.91 34.39 11.74
CA ARG A 2 41.64 34.78 11.12
C ARG A 2 41.93 35.19 9.67
N LEU A 3 41.20 34.64 8.71
CA LEU A 3 41.17 35.15 7.34
C LEU A 3 39.73 35.52 7.00
N SER A 4 39.54 36.83 6.83
CA SER A 4 38.39 37.51 6.25
C SER A 4 38.87 38.02 4.90
N ILE A 5 38.15 37.74 3.82
CA ILE A 5 38.26 38.47 2.56
C ILE A 5 36.85 38.82 2.10
N LYS A 6 36.65 40.13 2.00
CA LYS A 6 35.52 40.84 1.45
C LYS A 6 35.55 40.80 -0.08
N GLU A 7 34.35 40.81 -0.65
CA GLU A 7 33.93 41.56 -1.85
C GLU A 7 34.76 41.48 -3.14
N LEU A 8 34.12 40.95 -4.19
CA LEU A 8 34.26 41.50 -5.54
C LEU A 8 32.87 41.55 -6.20
N VAL A 9 32.42 42.79 -6.43
CA VAL A 9 31.22 43.17 -7.19
C VAL A 9 31.68 43.62 -8.57
N PHE A 10 31.10 43.10 -9.66
CA PHE A 10 30.89 43.72 -10.99
C PHE A 10 30.13 42.64 -11.78
N GLY A 11 28.89 42.82 -12.22
CA GLY A 11 28.35 43.95 -12.97
C GLY A 11 28.15 43.50 -14.41
N LEU A 12 26.99 42.91 -14.73
CA LEU A 12 26.53 42.81 -16.11
C LEU A 12 24.99 42.89 -16.17
N LEU A 13 24.49 44.09 -16.44
CA LEU A 13 23.17 44.32 -16.99
C LEU A 13 23.12 43.68 -18.38
N ILE A 14 22.22 42.72 -18.59
CA ILE A 14 21.75 42.37 -19.94
C ILE A 14 20.27 42.73 -20.03
N VAL A 15 20.01 43.56 -21.03
CA VAL A 15 18.77 44.18 -21.43
C VAL A 15 17.71 43.12 -21.74
N CYS A 16 16.56 43.25 -21.09
CA CYS A 16 15.31 42.58 -21.45
C CYS A 16 14.95 42.90 -22.90
N SER A 17 14.98 41.88 -23.77
CA SER A 17 14.33 41.95 -25.07
C SER A 17 13.09 41.05 -25.05
N PHE A 18 11.94 41.68 -25.19
CA PHE A 18 10.62 41.08 -25.31
C PHE A 18 10.58 40.05 -26.45
N CYS A 19 10.50 38.77 -26.11
CA CYS A 19 10.06 37.74 -27.06
C CYS A 19 8.65 37.29 -26.68
N LYS A 20 7.65 37.83 -27.39
CA LYS A 20 6.28 37.31 -27.39
C LYS A 20 6.27 35.96 -28.12
N THR A 21 6.61 34.89 -27.42
CA THR A 21 6.32 33.54 -27.89
C THR A 21 4.86 33.25 -27.60
N LYS A 22 4.06 33.10 -28.67
CA LYS A 22 2.71 32.54 -28.61
C LYS A 22 2.81 31.18 -27.90
N SER A 23 2.27 31.07 -26.69
CA SER A 23 2.04 29.77 -26.06
C SER A 23 0.94 29.07 -26.86
N GLN A 24 1.35 28.28 -27.85
CA GLN A 24 0.47 27.23 -28.36
C GLN A 24 0.32 26.24 -27.22
N ASP A 25 -0.88 26.26 -26.65
CA ASP A 25 -1.36 25.31 -25.66
C ASP A 25 -1.50 23.95 -26.35
N VAL A 26 -0.36 23.28 -26.54
CA VAL A 26 -0.31 21.90 -27.00
C VAL A 26 -0.63 21.05 -25.78
N SER A 27 -1.93 20.93 -25.49
CA SER A 27 -2.46 19.90 -24.61
C SER A 27 -2.29 18.55 -25.32
N GLN A 28 -1.05 18.07 -25.35
CA GLN A 28 -0.76 16.69 -25.69
C GLN A 28 -1.35 15.84 -24.58
N LYS A 29 -2.53 15.27 -24.84
CA LYS A 29 -3.02 14.09 -24.15
C LYS A 29 -1.95 13.00 -24.32
N ILE A 30 -1.02 12.93 -23.37
CA ILE A 30 -0.14 11.78 -23.22
C ILE A 30 -1.05 10.66 -22.75
N THR A 31 -1.56 9.89 -23.70
CA THR A 31 -2.19 8.61 -23.41
C THR A 31 -1.07 7.68 -22.97
N PHE A 32 -0.82 7.63 -21.67
CA PHE A 32 -0.03 6.57 -21.07
C PHE A 32 -0.70 5.26 -21.44
N GLN A 33 -0.12 4.52 -22.38
CA GLN A 33 -0.42 3.10 -22.53
C GLN A 33 0.17 2.40 -21.32
N HIS A 34 -0.54 2.49 -20.20
CA HIS A 34 -0.20 1.82 -18.97
C HIS A 34 -0.18 0.32 -19.29
N GLN A 35 0.97 -0.31 -19.09
CA GLN A 35 1.20 -1.71 -19.41
C GLN A 35 0.21 -2.57 -18.61
N LYS A 36 -0.81 -3.07 -19.31
CA LYS A 36 -1.86 -3.98 -18.79
C LYS A 36 -1.31 -5.29 -18.20
N THR A 37 0.00 -5.50 -18.20
CA THR A 37 0.67 -6.74 -17.80
C THR A 37 0.93 -6.86 -16.30
N LYS A 38 1.08 -5.74 -15.55
CA LYS A 38 1.52 -5.75 -14.14
C LYS A 38 0.43 -5.91 -13.06
N ILE A 39 -0.83 -6.05 -13.47
CA ILE A 39 -1.94 -6.34 -12.52
C ILE A 39 -1.90 -7.81 -12.08
N LYS A 40 -1.24 -8.68 -12.85
CA LYS A 40 -1.25 -10.13 -12.60
C LYS A 40 -0.49 -10.54 -11.35
N GLU A 41 0.35 -9.66 -10.82
CA GLU A 41 1.19 -9.84 -9.64
C GLU A 41 0.37 -9.76 -8.34
N LEU A 42 -0.83 -9.18 -8.40
CA LEU A 42 -1.67 -8.90 -7.24
C LEU A 42 -3.08 -9.47 -7.42
N VAL A 43 -3.59 -10.14 -6.39
CA VAL A 43 -5.00 -10.54 -6.29
C VAL A 43 -5.61 -9.91 -5.05
N LEU A 44 -6.81 -9.35 -5.19
CA LEU A 44 -7.57 -8.84 -4.07
C LEU A 44 -8.56 -9.89 -3.58
N VAL A 45 -8.69 -10.04 -2.27
CA VAL A 45 -9.64 -10.96 -1.65
C VAL A 45 -10.62 -10.14 -0.81
N ASN A 46 -11.89 -10.16 -1.18
CA ASN A 46 -12.93 -9.37 -0.52
C ASN A 46 -13.42 -10.07 0.75
N ALA A 47 -12.87 -9.76 1.90
CA ALA A 47 -13.25 -10.41 3.16
C ALA A 47 -14.71 -10.19 3.58
N ARG A 48 -15.48 -9.30 2.91
CA ARG A 48 -16.88 -9.00 3.25
C ARG A 48 -17.02 -8.77 4.76
N ASP A 49 -17.94 -9.48 5.41
CA ASP A 49 -18.19 -9.42 6.84
C ASP A 49 -17.54 -10.58 7.60
N ALA A 50 -16.43 -11.14 7.08
CA ALA A 50 -15.78 -12.30 7.64
C ALA A 50 -15.40 -12.08 9.12
N ASN A 51 -15.94 -12.93 9.99
CA ASN A 51 -15.49 -13.04 11.36
C ASN A 51 -14.12 -13.74 11.43
N ARG A 52 -13.55 -13.88 12.64
CA ARG A 52 -12.21 -14.50 12.82
C ARG A 52 -12.13 -15.96 12.37
N CYS A 53 -13.19 -16.74 12.53
CA CYS A 53 -13.23 -18.11 12.02
C CYS A 53 -13.17 -18.10 10.48
N GLU A 54 -13.99 -17.26 9.83
CA GLU A 54 -14.03 -17.13 8.38
C GLU A 54 -12.71 -16.61 7.83
N MET A 55 -12.11 -15.59 8.46
CA MET A 55 -10.79 -15.08 8.10
C MET A 55 -9.70 -16.15 8.20
N GLY A 56 -9.74 -16.98 9.26
CA GLY A 56 -8.84 -18.13 9.39
C GLY A 56 -9.01 -19.13 8.24
N SER A 57 -10.25 -19.44 7.86
CA SER A 57 -10.53 -20.31 6.70
C SER A 57 -10.03 -19.70 5.39
N ILE A 58 -10.22 -18.39 5.19
CA ILE A 58 -9.75 -17.65 4.00
C ILE A 58 -8.23 -17.75 3.89
N ILE A 59 -7.49 -17.45 4.98
CA ILE A 59 -6.03 -17.54 5.01
C ILE A 59 -5.56 -18.97 4.76
N GLN A 60 -6.21 -19.97 5.37
CA GLN A 60 -5.86 -21.38 5.18
C GLN A 60 -6.07 -21.83 3.73
N LEU A 61 -7.16 -21.41 3.10
CA LEU A 61 -7.46 -21.71 1.70
C LEU A 61 -6.41 -21.11 0.77
N ILE A 62 -6.15 -19.81 0.92
CA ILE A 62 -5.19 -19.07 0.08
C ILE A 62 -3.78 -19.61 0.26
N SER A 63 -3.33 -19.83 1.50
CA SER A 63 -1.98 -20.34 1.78
C SER A 63 -1.73 -21.72 1.18
N SER A 64 -2.77 -22.56 1.04
CA SER A 64 -2.64 -23.85 0.37
C SER A 64 -2.32 -23.76 -1.13
N CYS A 65 -2.45 -22.57 -1.72
CA CYS A 65 -2.18 -22.28 -3.12
C CYS A 65 -0.81 -21.60 -3.37
N ASN A 66 0.10 -21.63 -2.40
CA ASN A 66 1.47 -21.12 -2.53
C ASN A 66 1.58 -19.66 -3.06
N PRO A 67 0.86 -18.69 -2.46
CA PRO A 67 1.11 -17.28 -2.75
C PRO A 67 2.53 -16.89 -2.33
N LYS A 68 3.10 -15.83 -2.93
CA LYS A 68 4.40 -15.31 -2.45
C LYS A 68 4.27 -14.70 -1.07
N VAL A 69 3.23 -13.90 -0.87
CA VAL A 69 2.97 -13.19 0.38
C VAL A 69 1.48 -12.89 0.49
N ILE A 70 0.93 -12.96 1.71
CA ILE A 70 -0.47 -12.63 2.01
C ILE A 70 -0.48 -11.38 2.89
N GLY A 71 -0.94 -10.26 2.36
CA GLY A 71 -1.21 -9.04 3.13
C GLY A 71 -2.63 -9.06 3.70
N VAL A 72 -2.80 -8.79 4.98
CA VAL A 72 -4.12 -8.72 5.64
C VAL A 72 -4.38 -7.28 6.10
N ASN A 73 -5.29 -6.59 5.41
CA ASN A 73 -5.76 -5.25 5.72
C ASN A 73 -6.86 -5.28 6.81
N PHE A 74 -6.57 -5.89 7.95
CA PHE A 74 -7.45 -5.94 9.11
C PHE A 74 -6.64 -5.86 10.41
N LEU A 75 -7.18 -5.13 11.39
CA LEU A 75 -6.67 -5.12 12.76
C LEU A 75 -7.47 -6.10 13.62
N PHE A 76 -6.80 -7.08 14.21
CA PHE A 76 -7.41 -8.04 15.12
C PHE A 76 -7.27 -7.58 16.57
N ILE A 77 -8.04 -6.55 16.94
CA ILE A 77 -7.99 -5.92 18.28
C ILE A 77 -8.87 -6.67 19.29
N GLY A 78 -8.36 -6.88 20.50
CA GLY A 78 -9.04 -7.54 21.61
C GLY A 78 -9.28 -9.03 21.38
N ASP A 79 -9.68 -9.73 22.44
CA ASP A 79 -10.29 -11.05 22.32
C ASP A 79 -11.73 -10.91 21.84
N LYS A 80 -12.17 -11.81 20.97
CA LYS A 80 -13.57 -11.84 20.49
C LYS A 80 -14.23 -13.15 20.90
N ASN A 81 -13.75 -14.24 20.33
CA ASN A 81 -14.23 -15.59 20.62
C ASN A 81 -13.03 -16.52 20.63
N ALA A 82 -12.76 -17.17 21.77
CA ALA A 82 -11.55 -17.97 21.95
C ALA A 82 -11.38 -19.09 20.89
N TYR A 83 -12.49 -19.69 20.46
CA TYR A 83 -12.47 -20.71 19.41
C TYR A 83 -12.10 -20.14 18.05
N CYS A 84 -12.77 -19.06 17.61
CA CYS A 84 -12.42 -18.40 16.34
C CYS A 84 -11.02 -17.76 16.35
N ASP A 85 -10.60 -17.22 17.50
CA ASP A 85 -9.24 -16.70 17.67
C ASP A 85 -8.21 -17.80 17.50
N SER A 86 -8.47 -19.00 18.03
CA SER A 86 -7.61 -20.17 17.84
C SER A 86 -7.53 -20.59 16.38
N ILE A 87 -8.64 -20.57 15.63
CA ILE A 87 -8.65 -20.90 14.20
C ILE A 87 -7.82 -19.88 13.42
N LEU A 88 -8.06 -18.58 13.63
CA LEU A 88 -7.30 -17.53 12.96
C LEU A 88 -5.80 -17.61 13.28
N LEU A 89 -5.46 -17.82 14.55
CA LEU A 89 -4.07 -17.94 15.02
C LEU A 89 -3.34 -19.09 14.31
N GLU A 90 -3.94 -20.28 14.30
CA GLU A 90 -3.34 -21.46 13.66
C GLU A 90 -3.23 -21.28 12.13
N SER A 91 -4.22 -20.64 11.50
CA SER A 91 -4.15 -20.34 10.06
C SER A 91 -3.02 -19.36 9.72
N ILE A 92 -2.85 -18.27 10.48
CA ILE A 92 -1.74 -17.31 10.28
C ILE A 92 -0.40 -18.03 10.48
N LYS A 93 -0.27 -18.79 11.57
CA LYS A 93 0.95 -19.53 11.91
C LYS A 93 1.35 -20.54 10.84
N LYS A 94 0.39 -21.30 10.32
CA LYS A 94 0.62 -22.35 9.32
C LYS A 94 0.96 -21.78 7.96
N ALA A 95 0.42 -20.62 7.61
CA ALA A 95 0.62 -20.00 6.31
C ALA A 95 2.04 -19.47 6.10
N ASP A 96 2.80 -19.17 7.17
CA ASP A 96 4.22 -18.73 7.22
C ASP A 96 4.62 -17.47 6.42
N ASN A 97 3.71 -16.91 5.61
CA ASN A 97 3.93 -15.76 4.75
C ASN A 97 2.84 -14.69 4.89
N VAL A 98 2.12 -14.68 6.02
CA VAL A 98 1.07 -13.70 6.33
C VAL A 98 1.65 -12.45 6.98
N MET A 99 1.44 -11.30 6.35
CA MET A 99 1.78 -9.99 6.88
C MET A 99 0.53 -9.27 7.38
N LEU A 100 0.57 -8.81 8.63
CA LEU A 100 -0.53 -8.05 9.23
C LEU A 100 -0.31 -6.55 9.10
N ILE A 101 -1.38 -5.81 8.79
CA ILE A 101 -1.33 -4.36 8.78
C ILE A 101 -1.34 -3.80 10.21
N GLU A 102 -0.69 -2.66 10.38
CA GLU A 102 -0.76 -1.80 11.55
C GLU A 102 -1.21 -0.40 11.10
N GLY A 103 -1.73 0.42 12.02
CA GLY A 103 -2.20 1.75 11.66
C GLY A 103 -2.24 2.69 12.85
N PHE A 104 -2.98 3.79 12.69
CA PHE A 104 -3.24 4.73 13.77
C PHE A 104 -4.74 4.92 13.93
N GLU A 105 -5.22 4.82 15.17
CA GLU A 105 -6.60 5.07 15.54
C GLU A 105 -6.60 6.09 16.69
N ASN A 106 -7.26 7.23 16.49
CA ASN A 106 -7.30 8.33 17.46
C ASN A 106 -5.89 8.79 17.93
N GLY A 107 -4.94 8.83 16.99
CA GLY A 107 -3.54 9.19 17.27
C GLY A 107 -2.74 8.13 18.03
N GLN A 108 -3.33 6.97 18.32
CA GLN A 108 -2.65 5.85 18.95
C GLN A 108 -2.26 4.81 17.90
N HIS A 109 -1.09 4.23 18.07
CA HIS A 109 -0.64 3.10 17.25
C HIS A 109 -1.58 1.90 17.48
N ALA A 110 -2.35 1.58 16.45
CA ALA A 110 -3.29 0.48 16.43
C ALA A 110 -2.63 -0.73 15.76
N LYS A 111 -2.65 -1.85 16.47
CA LYS A 111 -2.06 -3.12 16.03
C LYS A 111 -2.95 -4.27 16.45
N SER A 112 -2.84 -5.39 15.74
CA SER A 112 -3.46 -6.65 16.16
C SER A 112 -2.93 -7.10 17.53
N GLU A 113 -3.74 -7.90 18.26
CA GLU A 113 -3.32 -8.54 19.51
C GLU A 113 -1.99 -9.29 19.34
N SER A 114 -1.18 -9.30 20.39
CA SER A 114 0.20 -9.81 20.33
C SER A 114 0.24 -11.26 19.84
N LYS A 115 -0.72 -12.09 20.25
CA LYS A 115 -0.82 -13.50 19.81
C LYS A 115 -0.85 -13.64 18.29
N PHE A 116 -1.58 -12.78 17.58
CA PHE A 116 -1.64 -12.82 16.11
C PHE A 116 -0.37 -12.27 15.48
N LYS A 117 0.19 -11.19 16.04
CA LYS A 117 1.43 -10.58 15.57
C LYS A 117 2.63 -11.52 15.73
N GLU A 118 2.74 -12.23 16.85
CA GLU A 118 3.85 -13.14 17.16
C GLU A 118 3.90 -14.36 16.24
N VAL A 119 2.75 -14.79 15.70
CA VAL A 119 2.69 -15.90 14.72
C VAL A 119 2.63 -15.42 13.27
N SER A 120 2.45 -14.12 13.03
CA SER A 120 2.52 -13.56 11.67
C SER A 120 3.96 -13.53 11.17
N PHE A 121 4.12 -13.60 9.85
CA PHE A 121 5.43 -13.50 9.23
C PHE A 121 6.07 -12.14 9.52
N LEU A 122 5.29 -11.07 9.33
CA LEU A 122 5.69 -9.68 9.54
C LEU A 122 4.46 -8.84 9.89
N SER A 123 4.69 -7.64 10.43
CA SER A 123 3.66 -6.61 10.53
C SER A 123 4.25 -5.23 10.28
N ALA A 124 3.45 -4.31 9.72
CA ALA A 124 3.92 -2.98 9.34
C ALA A 124 2.80 -1.96 9.25
N LEU A 125 3.13 -0.69 9.48
CA LEU A 125 2.20 0.45 9.38
C LEU A 125 1.70 0.65 7.94
N ASN A 126 0.41 0.94 7.75
CA ASN A 126 -0.20 1.14 6.43
C ASN A 126 0.49 2.21 5.57
N GLY A 127 1.15 3.18 6.22
CA GLY A 127 1.86 4.28 5.59
C GLY A 127 0.97 5.40 5.05
N PHE A 128 -0.34 5.36 5.27
CA PHE A 128 -1.26 6.40 4.79
C PHE A 128 -0.98 7.75 5.44
N LEU A 129 -1.10 8.81 4.65
CA LEU A 129 -1.09 10.20 5.09
C LEU A 129 -2.39 10.87 4.77
N GLN A 130 -2.98 11.48 5.79
CA GLN A 130 -4.16 12.30 5.67
C GLN A 130 -3.77 13.78 5.77
N ASN A 131 -4.38 14.61 4.94
CA ASN A 131 -4.26 16.06 5.05
C ASN A 131 -5.16 16.62 6.16
N ASP A 132 -5.14 17.94 6.34
CA ASP A 132 -5.94 18.64 7.36
C ASP A 132 -7.46 18.46 7.20
N SER A 133 -7.92 18.01 6.02
CA SER A 133 -9.33 17.66 5.76
C SER A 133 -9.65 16.19 6.01
N GLY A 134 -8.71 15.40 6.55
CA GLY A 134 -8.86 13.96 6.79
C GLY A 134 -8.82 13.09 5.52
N LYS A 135 -8.46 13.67 4.36
CA LYS A 135 -8.40 12.94 3.09
C LYS A 135 -7.04 12.31 2.90
N VAL A 136 -6.99 11.07 2.41
CA VAL A 136 -5.73 10.40 2.09
C VAL A 136 -5.13 11.05 0.84
N ASP A 137 -3.94 11.64 0.97
CA ASP A 137 -3.30 12.40 -0.11
C ASP A 137 -1.83 12.01 -0.35
N GLY A 138 -1.32 11.08 0.45
CA GLY A 138 -0.01 10.49 0.22
C GLY A 138 0.24 9.26 1.07
N TYR A 139 1.46 8.75 0.94
CA TYR A 139 2.00 7.70 1.78
C TYR A 139 3.50 7.89 2.02
N TYR A 140 4.02 7.27 3.08
CA TYR A 140 5.46 7.15 3.30
C TYR A 140 5.94 5.73 3.00
N SER A 141 7.14 5.60 2.42
CA SER A 141 7.84 4.32 2.33
C SER A 141 8.59 4.00 3.63
N LEU A 142 9.07 5.03 4.34
CA LEU A 142 9.71 4.95 5.65
C LEU A 142 9.03 5.90 6.66
N ILE A 143 8.57 5.37 7.79
CA ILE A 143 7.76 6.09 8.78
C ILE A 143 8.55 6.21 10.08
N ASP A 144 8.65 7.41 10.66
CA ASP A 144 9.17 7.57 12.02
C ASP A 144 8.07 7.26 13.04
N HIS A 145 8.26 6.16 13.75
CA HIS A 145 7.42 5.78 14.87
C HIS A 145 8.26 5.78 16.16
N ARG A 146 8.13 6.87 16.92
CA ARG A 146 8.79 7.08 18.23
C ARG A 146 10.32 7.05 18.15
N GLY A 147 10.90 7.69 17.14
CA GLY A 147 12.35 7.75 16.91
C GLY A 147 12.91 6.48 16.25
N LYS A 148 12.03 5.62 15.72
CA LYS A 148 12.41 4.42 14.97
C LYS A 148 11.80 4.47 13.59
N TRP A 149 12.65 4.35 12.58
CA TRP A 149 12.23 4.25 11.20
C TRP A 149 11.71 2.84 10.92
N GLU A 150 10.46 2.75 10.50
CA GLU A 150 9.77 1.52 10.12
C GLU A 150 9.39 1.57 8.64
N VAL A 151 9.53 0.45 7.92
CA VAL A 151 9.11 0.35 6.51
C VAL A 151 7.60 0.20 6.45
N SER A 152 6.95 0.92 5.54
CA SER A 152 5.50 0.81 5.40
C SER A 152 5.05 -0.54 4.84
N PHE A 153 3.85 -0.94 5.20
CA PHE A 153 3.19 -2.18 4.79
C PHE A 153 3.24 -2.47 3.29
N PRO A 154 2.81 -1.57 2.38
CA PRO A 154 2.89 -1.83 0.93
C PRO A 154 4.34 -2.04 0.47
N PHE A 155 5.29 -1.29 1.05
CA PHE A 155 6.69 -1.39 0.66
C PHE A 155 7.32 -2.69 1.14
N LEU A 156 6.99 -3.11 2.36
CA LEU A 156 7.46 -4.36 2.93
C LEU A 156 6.86 -5.56 2.16
N LEU A 157 5.59 -5.50 1.77
CA LEU A 157 4.99 -6.50 0.87
C LEU A 157 5.74 -6.60 -0.47
N ALA A 158 6.04 -5.46 -1.10
CA ALA A 158 6.79 -5.44 -2.36
C ALA A 158 8.20 -6.06 -2.21
N LEU A 159 8.91 -5.75 -1.12
CA LEU A 159 10.22 -6.34 -0.80
C LEU A 159 10.15 -7.87 -0.63
N GLN A 160 9.07 -8.38 -0.03
CA GLN A 160 8.90 -9.83 0.17
C GLN A 160 8.46 -10.55 -1.11
N TYR A 161 7.72 -9.86 -1.98
CA TYR A 161 7.26 -10.38 -3.26
C TYR A 161 8.43 -10.61 -4.23
N ASP A 162 9.24 -9.57 -4.48
CA ASP A 162 10.36 -9.63 -5.42
C ASP A 162 11.70 -9.41 -4.70
N LYS A 163 12.21 -10.51 -4.14
CA LYS A 163 13.51 -10.53 -3.44
C LYS A 163 14.68 -10.17 -4.36
N SER A 164 14.53 -10.34 -5.68
CA SER A 164 15.61 -10.01 -6.64
C SER A 164 15.80 -8.49 -6.76
N LYS A 165 14.72 -7.72 -6.54
CA LYS A 165 14.71 -6.26 -6.56
C LYS A 165 14.90 -5.62 -5.19
N SER A 166 15.16 -6.40 -4.13
CA SER A 166 15.21 -5.86 -2.76
C SER A 166 16.25 -4.74 -2.59
N ALA A 167 17.41 -4.82 -3.25
CA ALA A 167 18.43 -3.77 -3.14
C ALA A 167 17.96 -2.45 -3.78
N GLU A 168 17.34 -2.55 -4.95
CA GLU A 168 16.81 -1.40 -5.68
C GLU A 168 15.63 -0.77 -4.95
N LEU A 169 14.65 -1.58 -4.52
CA LEU A 169 13.56 -1.15 -3.66
C LEU A 169 14.10 -0.50 -2.38
N SER A 170 15.03 -1.14 -1.66
CA SER A 170 15.58 -0.56 -0.43
C SER A 170 16.27 0.79 -0.65
N SER A 171 16.82 1.03 -1.85
CA SER A 171 17.45 2.31 -2.20
C SER A 171 16.43 3.45 -2.42
N THR A 172 15.16 3.14 -2.66
CA THR A 172 14.09 4.15 -2.81
C THR A 172 13.37 4.47 -1.50
N LEU A 173 13.66 3.73 -0.41
CA LEU A 173 13.14 4.03 0.92
C LEU A 173 13.54 5.45 1.32
N SER A 174 12.54 6.27 1.61
CA SER A 174 12.75 7.64 2.07
C SER A 174 11.63 8.08 2.98
N PRO A 175 11.89 9.03 3.90
CA PRO A 175 10.86 9.65 4.72
C PRO A 175 10.08 10.73 3.96
N VAL A 176 10.13 10.71 2.62
CA VAL A 176 9.47 11.72 1.78
C VAL A 176 8.07 11.26 1.42
N LYS A 177 7.12 12.19 1.42
CA LYS A 177 5.74 11.93 1.06
C LYS A 177 5.66 11.58 -0.42
N HIS A 178 5.10 10.41 -0.70
CA HIS A 178 4.72 9.99 -2.05
C HIS A 178 3.23 10.32 -2.28
N PRO A 179 2.86 11.00 -3.37
CA PRO A 179 1.45 11.28 -3.65
C PRO A 179 0.69 9.98 -3.97
N ILE A 180 -0.58 9.90 -3.57
CA ILE A 180 -1.44 8.78 -4.00
C ILE A 180 -1.73 8.91 -5.50
N LYS A 181 -1.54 7.80 -6.20
CA LYS A 181 -1.90 7.65 -7.61
C LYS A 181 -2.83 6.45 -7.72
N ILE A 182 -4.02 6.66 -8.28
CA ILE A 182 -4.96 5.60 -8.58
C ILE A 182 -4.82 5.29 -10.07
N TYR A 183 -4.05 4.24 -10.37
CA TYR A 183 -3.85 3.75 -11.73
C TYR A 183 -4.99 2.84 -12.16
N HIS A 184 -5.57 2.12 -11.20
CA HIS A 184 -6.60 1.11 -11.43
C HIS A 184 -7.76 1.28 -10.46
N GLU A 185 -8.97 1.22 -11.01
CA GLU A 185 -10.21 1.12 -10.26
C GLU A 185 -10.46 -0.32 -9.79
N LEU A 186 -11.38 -0.50 -8.83
CA LEU A 186 -11.71 -1.83 -8.28
C LEU A 186 -12.03 -2.87 -9.37
N SER A 187 -12.79 -2.47 -10.40
CA SER A 187 -13.23 -3.33 -11.50
C SER A 187 -12.11 -3.86 -12.39
N GLU A 188 -10.91 -3.30 -12.29
CA GLU A 188 -9.74 -3.70 -13.08
C GLU A 188 -8.88 -4.75 -12.37
N PHE A 189 -9.05 -4.93 -11.06
CA PHE A 189 -8.33 -5.95 -10.29
C PHE A 189 -8.95 -7.34 -10.44
N GLU A 190 -8.10 -8.36 -10.35
CA GLU A 190 -8.58 -9.73 -10.13
C GLU A 190 -9.06 -9.85 -8.68
N ILE A 191 -10.38 -9.98 -8.50
CA ILE A 191 -11.02 -10.06 -7.19
C ILE A 191 -11.51 -11.49 -6.95
N PHE A 192 -11.09 -12.06 -5.83
CA PHE A 192 -11.63 -13.30 -5.30
C PHE A 192 -12.64 -13.01 -4.19
N ASP A 193 -13.87 -13.48 -4.38
CA ASP A 193 -15.01 -13.18 -3.50
C ASP A 193 -15.86 -14.43 -3.16
N ASN A 194 -15.42 -15.63 -3.59
CA ASN A 194 -16.17 -16.88 -3.41
C ASN A 194 -15.41 -17.89 -2.54
N TYR A 195 -15.75 -17.95 -1.26
CA TYR A 195 -15.09 -18.79 -0.26
C TYR A 195 -15.59 -20.23 -0.20
N ILE A 196 -16.64 -20.56 -0.96
CA ILE A 196 -17.41 -21.80 -0.80
C ILE A 196 -17.05 -22.84 -1.87
N GLU A 197 -16.37 -22.44 -2.94
CA GLU A 197 -16.04 -23.31 -4.08
C GLU A 197 -14.58 -23.74 -4.11
N THR A 198 -14.31 -24.84 -4.83
CA THR A 198 -12.96 -25.33 -5.11
C THR A 198 -12.10 -24.21 -5.63
N THR A 199 -11.03 -23.88 -4.90
CA THR A 199 -10.14 -22.78 -5.27
C THR A 199 -9.26 -23.19 -6.44
N ASN A 200 -9.33 -22.43 -7.53
CA ASN A 200 -8.34 -22.50 -8.58
C ASN A 200 -7.03 -21.85 -8.09
N CYS A 201 -6.09 -22.66 -7.61
CA CYS A 201 -4.83 -22.15 -7.05
C CYS A 201 -3.98 -21.33 -8.02
N ALA A 202 -4.19 -21.45 -9.35
CA ALA A 202 -3.49 -20.62 -10.34
C ALA A 202 -3.77 -19.11 -10.18
N ILE A 203 -4.86 -18.75 -9.50
CA ILE A 203 -5.19 -17.36 -9.16
C ILE A 203 -4.21 -16.82 -8.12
N PHE A 204 -3.72 -17.63 -7.18
CA PHE A 204 -2.91 -17.16 -6.04
C PHE A 204 -1.42 -17.48 -6.18
N GLU A 205 -1.09 -18.54 -6.93
CA GLU A 205 0.26 -19.07 -7.02
C GLU A 205 1.26 -17.99 -7.46
N ASN A 206 2.33 -17.82 -6.67
CA ASN A 206 3.40 -16.86 -6.91
C ASN A 206 2.95 -15.38 -7.03
N ARG A 207 1.83 -15.00 -6.41
CA ARG A 207 1.33 -13.61 -6.39
C ARG A 207 1.33 -13.01 -4.99
N ILE A 208 1.17 -11.69 -4.93
CA ILE A 208 0.75 -10.97 -3.73
C ILE A 208 -0.76 -11.18 -3.60
N VAL A 209 -1.21 -11.59 -2.42
CA VAL A 209 -2.64 -11.67 -2.12
C VAL A 209 -2.95 -10.65 -1.04
N LEU A 210 -3.85 -9.70 -1.33
CA LEU A 210 -4.26 -8.68 -0.38
C LEU A 210 -5.70 -8.91 0.06
N ILE A 211 -5.86 -9.34 1.31
CA ILE A 211 -7.16 -9.60 1.94
C ILE A 211 -7.64 -8.32 2.61
N GLY A 212 -8.83 -7.85 2.27
CA GLY A 212 -9.36 -6.59 2.74
C GLY A 212 -10.85 -6.44 2.51
N TYR A 213 -11.44 -5.38 3.04
CA TYR A 213 -12.86 -5.07 2.80
C TYR A 213 -13.05 -4.46 1.41
N LEU A 214 -13.95 -5.03 0.59
CA LEU A 214 -14.34 -4.52 -0.74
C LEU A 214 -15.88 -4.49 -0.91
N GLY A 215 -16.62 -4.59 0.19
CA GLY A 215 -18.08 -4.72 0.19
C GLY A 215 -18.83 -3.38 0.27
N PRO A 216 -20.18 -3.40 0.28
CA PRO A 216 -21.00 -2.19 0.21
C PRO A 216 -21.09 -1.39 1.52
N LYS A 217 -20.54 -1.90 2.65
CA LYS A 217 -20.49 -1.11 3.88
C LYS A 217 -19.50 0.03 3.65
N TYR A 218 -19.86 1.21 4.12
CA TYR A 218 -18.98 2.39 4.02
C TYR A 218 -17.76 2.32 4.94
N GLU A 219 -17.61 1.21 5.68
CA GLU A 219 -16.44 0.89 6.48
C GLU A 219 -15.25 0.66 5.53
N ASP A 220 -14.10 1.25 5.82
CA ASP A 220 -12.88 1.20 5.00
C ASP A 220 -12.92 1.97 3.66
N ILE A 221 -13.87 2.88 3.46
CA ILE A 221 -13.85 3.83 2.33
C ILE A 221 -13.20 5.15 2.75
N PHE A 222 -12.17 5.56 2.02
CA PHE A 222 -11.46 6.82 2.23
C PHE A 222 -11.79 7.82 1.14
N GLU A 223 -11.83 9.10 1.49
CA GLU A 223 -11.71 10.16 0.51
C GLU A 223 -10.25 10.35 0.12
N VAL A 224 -9.97 10.36 -1.18
CA VAL A 224 -8.62 10.42 -1.71
C VAL A 224 -8.41 11.71 -2.50
N VAL A 225 -7.23 12.29 -2.37
CA VAL A 225 -6.71 13.34 -3.26
C VAL A 225 -5.69 12.67 -4.19
N ALA A 226 -6.19 12.15 -5.31
CA ALA A 226 -5.34 11.55 -6.34
C ALA A 226 -4.95 12.61 -7.39
N SER A 227 -3.82 12.39 -8.06
CA SER A 227 -3.30 13.30 -9.09
C SER A 227 -4.36 13.69 -10.13
N GLY A 228 -4.99 14.85 -9.97
CA GLY A 228 -6.03 15.39 -10.85
C GLY A 228 -7.49 15.09 -10.47
N LYS A 229 -7.77 14.28 -9.44
CA LYS A 229 -9.12 14.02 -8.92
C LYS A 229 -9.13 14.14 -7.39
N SER A 230 -9.87 15.12 -6.87
CA SER A 230 -10.05 15.30 -5.42
C SER A 230 -11.43 14.86 -4.98
N GLY A 231 -11.51 14.13 -3.87
CA GLY A 231 -12.78 13.69 -3.28
C GLY A 231 -13.33 12.38 -3.84
N GLU A 232 -12.49 11.60 -4.52
CA GLU A 232 -12.87 10.24 -4.93
C GLU A 232 -12.93 9.33 -3.70
N ARG A 233 -13.94 8.47 -3.63
CA ARG A 233 -14.16 7.54 -2.52
C ARG A 233 -13.64 6.16 -2.93
N VAL A 234 -12.61 5.68 -2.25
CA VAL A 234 -11.88 4.46 -2.61
C VAL A 234 -11.70 3.57 -1.39
N TYR A 235 -11.85 2.26 -1.54
CA TYR A 235 -11.57 1.30 -0.46
C TYR A 235 -10.10 1.34 -0.07
N GLY A 236 -9.79 1.26 1.23
CA GLY A 236 -8.41 1.23 1.75
C GLY A 236 -7.56 0.15 1.09
N THR A 237 -8.16 -1.03 0.90
CA THR A 237 -7.56 -2.16 0.19
C THR A 237 -7.17 -1.82 -1.26
N VAL A 238 -7.98 -1.05 -1.98
CA VAL A 238 -7.70 -0.61 -3.37
C VAL A 238 -6.63 0.48 -3.40
N ILE A 239 -6.58 1.34 -2.38
CA ILE A 239 -5.50 2.33 -2.21
C ILE A 239 -4.16 1.60 -2.01
N LEU A 240 -4.12 0.62 -1.09
CA LEU A 240 -2.93 -0.21 -0.87
C LEU A 240 -2.49 -0.97 -2.13
N ALA A 241 -3.45 -1.51 -2.88
CA ALA A 241 -3.19 -2.19 -4.15
C ALA A 241 -2.50 -1.28 -5.17
N ASN A 242 -3.02 -0.06 -5.33
CA ASN A 242 -2.41 0.93 -6.22
C ASN A 242 -1.04 1.40 -5.73
N MET A 243 -0.86 1.57 -4.42
CA MET A 243 0.45 1.89 -3.82
C MET A 243 1.48 0.78 -4.08
N LEU A 244 1.09 -0.50 -3.94
CA LEU A 244 1.92 -1.64 -4.28
C LEU A 244 2.36 -1.62 -5.75
N LEU A 245 1.43 -1.36 -6.66
CA LEU A 245 1.76 -1.26 -8.08
C LEU A 245 2.69 -0.09 -8.37
N ASP A 246 2.49 1.10 -7.76
CA ASP A 246 3.41 2.23 -7.88
C ASP A 246 4.83 1.84 -7.47
N ILE A 247 4.97 1.15 -6.33
CA ILE A 247 6.27 0.69 -5.82
C ILE A 247 6.92 -0.32 -6.77
N LEU A 248 6.17 -1.30 -7.27
CA LEU A 248 6.69 -2.33 -8.19
C LEU A 248 6.97 -1.81 -9.61
N MET A 249 6.38 -0.67 -10.00
CA MET A 249 6.59 -0.04 -11.30
C MET A 249 7.78 0.91 -11.33
N ASN A 250 8.07 1.63 -10.25
CA ASN A 250 9.12 2.65 -10.21
C ASN A 250 10.54 2.07 -9.96
N VAL A 251 10.70 0.75 -10.14
CA VAL A 251 11.92 -0.03 -9.91
C VAL A 251 12.23 -0.81 -11.19
N GLU A 252 12.64 -0.05 -12.22
CA GLU A 252 13.05 -0.50 -13.56
C GLU A 252 14.31 0.22 -14.04
#